data_AF-A0A414R996-F1
#
_entry.id   AF-A0A414R996-F1
#
_cell.length_a   1.000
_cell.length_b   1.000
_cell.length_c   1.000
_cell.angle_alpha   90.00
_cell.angle_beta   90.00
_cell.angle_gamma   90.00
#
_symmetry.space_group_name_H-M   'P 1'
#
loop_
_entity.id
_entity.type
_entity.pdbx_description
1 polymer ?
#
loop_
_entity_poly.entity_id
_entity_poly.type
_entity_poly.pdbx_seq_one_letter_code
_entity_poly.pdbx_strand_id
1 'polypeptide(L)'
;MRRLTKKIAASALALSLVFTMGTQCFAANWGSYFGGSEGWYEGAEGTLTSNTDKAWTAQMASIGYGGVWGAQVYKNGISVKKGQQYTLSFDAQSSTCDKWVYVKVSTDETLAFSDWVQLKKGSTTKYSTTFTAKANAKSVYFGIGGEFGDRQGVDTDKDAAIRYGVFTSTKGALSQLKDGDPTFSTTVKLTNFYLGAAKPAKVNLKSVKAAKKGKVKVKYKKVAGAAGYQIQYSLKSNMKSAKSKTTKKATYTISKLKKGKKYYVRVRAYNKGKKAYGDWSKKKAVKVK
;
A
#
# COMPACT_ATOMS: atom_id res chain seq x y z
N MET A 1 -39.53 -38.26 -6.49
CA MET A 1 -38.22 -38.81 -6.91
C MET A 1 -37.15 -37.73 -6.79
N ARG A 2 -36.22 -37.88 -5.84
CA ARG A 2 -35.02 -37.04 -5.69
C ARG A 2 -34.06 -37.31 -6.85
N ARG A 3 -33.64 -36.28 -7.60
CA ARG A 3 -32.36 -36.26 -8.34
C ARG A 3 -31.86 -34.82 -8.37
N LEU A 4 -31.03 -34.43 -7.41
CA LEU A 4 -29.56 -34.52 -7.40
C LEU A 4 -28.99 -33.13 -7.68
N THR A 5 -28.91 -32.32 -6.63
CA THR A 5 -28.15 -31.07 -6.57
C THR A 5 -26.70 -31.35 -7.00
N LYS A 6 -26.30 -30.89 -8.19
CA LYS A 6 -24.89 -30.70 -8.52
C LYS A 6 -24.40 -29.47 -7.75
N LYS A 7 -24.03 -29.68 -6.48
CA LYS A 7 -23.12 -28.79 -5.76
C LYS A 7 -21.76 -28.94 -6.42
N ILE A 8 -21.48 -28.12 -7.44
CA ILE A 8 -20.10 -27.91 -7.87
C ILE A 8 -19.54 -26.94 -6.82
N ALA A 9 -18.86 -27.52 -5.84
CA ALA A 9 -18.04 -26.78 -4.90
C ALA A 9 -17.07 -25.91 -5.72
N ALA A 10 -17.20 -24.59 -5.60
CA ALA A 10 -16.17 -23.68 -6.03
C ALA A 10 -14.95 -23.99 -5.16
N SER A 11 -14.07 -24.83 -5.70
CA SER A 11 -12.77 -25.12 -5.12
C SER A 11 -12.09 -23.79 -4.79
N ALA A 12 -11.71 -23.64 -3.52
CA ALA A 12 -10.82 -22.60 -3.05
C ALA A 12 -9.46 -22.76 -3.75
N LEU A 13 -9.36 -22.25 -4.97
CA LEU A 13 -8.09 -21.97 -5.61
C LEU A 13 -7.54 -20.73 -4.90
N ALA A 14 -6.77 -20.98 -3.84
CA ALA A 14 -5.53 -20.24 -3.67
C ALA A 14 -4.70 -20.54 -4.92
N LEU A 15 -5.00 -19.81 -5.99
CA LEU A 15 -4.42 -20.00 -7.29
C LEU A 15 -2.99 -19.50 -7.21
N SER A 16 -2.06 -20.39 -6.86
CA SER A 16 -0.73 -20.33 -7.43
C SER A 16 -0.89 -20.56 -8.94
N LEU A 17 -1.35 -19.55 -9.68
CA LEU A 17 -1.49 -19.62 -11.12
C LEU A 17 -0.08 -19.57 -11.72
N VAL A 18 0.44 -20.73 -12.09
CA VAL A 18 1.54 -20.83 -13.03
C VAL A 18 0.91 -20.70 -14.41
N PHE A 19 1.07 -19.54 -15.04
CA PHE A 19 0.66 -19.35 -16.43
C PHE A 19 1.56 -20.16 -17.35
N THR A 20 1.02 -21.17 -18.03
CA THR A 20 1.57 -21.67 -19.29
C THR A 20 1.19 -20.71 -20.42
N MET A 21 2.19 -20.35 -21.21
CA MET A 21 2.22 -19.21 -22.13
C MET A 21 1.24 -19.30 -23.31
N GLY A 22 0.56 -18.19 -23.58
CA GLY A 22 0.07 -17.81 -24.91
C GLY A 22 0.59 -16.40 -25.21
N THR A 23 1.46 -16.28 -26.20
CA THR A 23 2.24 -15.08 -26.53
C THR A 23 1.41 -13.96 -27.15
N GLN A 24 1.37 -12.78 -26.51
CA GLN A 24 1.38 -11.48 -27.22
C GLN A 24 2.22 -10.46 -26.43
N CYS A 25 3.13 -9.80 -27.15
CA CYS A 25 4.24 -9.02 -26.66
C CYS A 25 3.87 -7.56 -26.34
N PHE A 26 3.46 -7.26 -25.11
CA PHE A 26 3.77 -6.01 -24.42
C PHE A 26 3.91 -6.34 -22.93
N ALA A 27 4.90 -5.81 -22.22
CA ALA A 27 5.12 -6.10 -20.79
C ALA A 27 3.99 -5.47 -19.93
N ALA A 28 2.83 -6.11 -19.94
CA ALA A 28 1.66 -5.78 -19.17
C ALA A 28 1.96 -6.07 -17.69
N ASN A 29 2.01 -5.03 -16.85
CA ASN A 29 2.43 -5.14 -15.43
C ASN A 29 1.29 -5.53 -14.49
N TRP A 30 0.05 -5.56 -14.99
CA TRP A 30 -1.14 -5.95 -14.23
C TRP A 30 -1.73 -7.25 -14.78
N GLY A 31 -2.12 -8.16 -13.90
CA GLY A 31 -2.97 -9.31 -14.22
C GLY A 31 -4.43 -9.03 -13.84
N SER A 32 -5.33 -9.85 -14.33
CA SER A 32 -6.77 -9.75 -14.03
C SER A 32 -7.43 -11.12 -13.95
N TYR A 33 -8.59 -11.17 -13.31
CA TYR A 33 -9.48 -12.32 -13.29
C TYR A 33 -10.93 -11.82 -13.30
N PHE A 34 -11.77 -12.37 -14.16
CA PHE A 34 -13.19 -12.03 -14.29
C PHE A 34 -14.00 -13.32 -14.16
N GLY A 35 -14.58 -13.55 -12.99
CA GLY A 35 -15.16 -14.85 -12.63
C GLY A 35 -16.25 -15.33 -13.59
N GLY A 36 -17.14 -14.43 -14.02
CA GLY A 36 -18.21 -14.78 -14.96
C GLY A 36 -17.66 -15.25 -16.30
N SER A 37 -16.60 -14.59 -16.79
CA SER A 37 -15.89 -14.97 -18.02
C SER A 37 -15.14 -16.31 -17.89
N GLU A 38 -14.90 -16.77 -16.67
CA GLU A 38 -14.25 -18.06 -16.34
C GLU A 38 -15.28 -19.12 -15.90
N GLY A 39 -16.58 -18.86 -16.10
CA GLY A 39 -17.67 -19.80 -15.80
C GLY A 39 -18.14 -19.82 -14.33
N TRP A 40 -17.64 -18.92 -13.48
CA TRP A 40 -18.20 -18.71 -12.15
C TRP A 40 -19.45 -17.83 -12.24
N TYR A 41 -20.62 -18.44 -12.10
CA TYR A 41 -21.94 -17.81 -12.32
C TYR A 41 -22.26 -16.59 -11.45
N GLU A 42 -21.61 -16.40 -10.30
CA GLU A 42 -21.77 -15.19 -9.48
C GLU A 42 -20.79 -14.09 -9.87
N GLY A 43 -19.71 -14.46 -10.58
CA GLY A 43 -18.62 -13.58 -10.92
C GLY A 43 -19.00 -12.47 -11.88
N ALA A 44 -18.13 -11.48 -11.99
CA ALA A 44 -18.28 -10.42 -12.98
C ALA A 44 -17.81 -10.91 -14.35
N GLU A 45 -18.48 -10.48 -15.40
CA GLU A 45 -18.03 -10.68 -16.78
C GLU A 45 -17.28 -9.45 -17.26
N GLY A 46 -16.13 -9.65 -17.90
CA GLY A 46 -15.36 -8.53 -18.42
C GLY A 46 -14.00 -8.90 -18.94
N THR A 47 -13.24 -7.88 -19.30
CA THR A 47 -11.88 -8.03 -19.79
C THR A 47 -11.03 -6.80 -19.46
N LEU A 48 -9.72 -7.00 -19.40
CA LEU A 48 -8.75 -5.92 -19.23
C LEU A 48 -8.30 -5.41 -20.61
N THR A 49 -8.63 -4.17 -20.95
CA THR A 49 -8.41 -3.63 -22.32
C THR A 49 -7.27 -2.63 -22.44
N SER A 50 -6.76 -2.09 -21.33
CA SER A 50 -5.58 -1.21 -21.33
C SER A 50 -4.74 -1.45 -20.10
N ASN A 51 -3.42 -1.49 -20.24
CA ASN A 51 -2.50 -1.87 -19.19
C ASN A 51 -1.12 -1.20 -19.36
N THR A 52 -0.75 -0.37 -18.39
CA THR A 52 0.58 0.24 -18.26
C THR A 52 1.09 0.05 -16.83
N ASP A 53 2.35 0.41 -16.55
CA ASP A 53 2.89 0.32 -15.20
C ASP A 53 2.06 1.04 -14.12
N LYS A 54 1.37 2.12 -14.51
CA LYS A 54 0.66 3.02 -13.59
C LYS A 54 -0.84 3.18 -13.86
N ALA A 55 -1.37 2.45 -14.83
CA ALA A 55 -2.78 2.58 -15.21
C ALA A 55 -3.31 1.27 -15.80
N TRP A 56 -4.60 1.04 -15.61
CA TRP A 56 -5.32 -0.07 -16.22
C TRP A 56 -6.79 0.29 -16.45
N THR A 57 -7.41 -0.39 -17.41
CA THR A 57 -8.84 -0.26 -17.72
C THR A 57 -9.47 -1.64 -17.81
N ALA A 58 -10.50 -1.89 -17.00
CA ALA A 58 -11.36 -3.05 -17.05
C ALA A 58 -12.71 -2.68 -17.67
N GLN A 59 -13.08 -3.35 -18.76
CA GLN A 59 -14.40 -3.27 -19.37
C GLN A 59 -15.25 -4.40 -18.79
N MET A 60 -16.26 -4.06 -18.00
CA MET A 60 -17.14 -5.02 -17.35
C MET A 60 -18.47 -5.06 -18.09
N ALA A 61 -18.82 -6.24 -18.62
CA ALA A 61 -20.12 -6.50 -19.21
C ALA A 61 -21.20 -6.66 -18.12
N SER A 62 -20.82 -7.24 -16.97
CA SER A 62 -21.64 -7.30 -15.76
C SER A 62 -20.73 -7.20 -14.53
N ILE A 63 -21.20 -6.54 -13.46
CA ILE A 63 -20.45 -6.51 -12.20
C ILE A 63 -20.61 -7.80 -11.39
N GLY A 64 -21.62 -8.62 -11.67
CA GLY A 64 -21.92 -9.86 -10.95
C GLY A 64 -22.38 -9.59 -9.51
N TYR A 65 -22.68 -10.66 -8.75
CA TYR A 65 -23.08 -10.61 -7.33
C TYR A 65 -22.15 -11.43 -6.42
N GLY A 66 -21.04 -11.91 -6.98
CA GLY A 66 -19.99 -12.72 -6.36
C GLY A 66 -19.17 -12.00 -5.29
N GLY A 67 -19.52 -10.76 -4.93
CA GLY A 67 -18.70 -9.87 -4.11
C GLY A 67 -17.58 -9.21 -4.92
N VAL A 68 -16.79 -8.36 -4.27
CA VAL A 68 -15.68 -7.65 -4.91
C VAL A 68 -14.67 -8.53 -5.62
N TRP A 69 -14.52 -9.80 -5.24
CA TRP A 69 -13.59 -10.74 -5.88
C TRP A 69 -14.18 -11.45 -7.11
N GLY A 70 -15.46 -11.18 -7.42
CA GLY A 70 -16.12 -11.51 -8.69
C GLY A 70 -15.33 -11.08 -9.93
N ALA A 71 -14.58 -9.98 -9.80
CA ALA A 71 -13.53 -9.61 -10.73
C ALA A 71 -12.40 -8.89 -9.97
N GLN A 72 -11.17 -9.07 -10.42
CA GLN A 72 -10.01 -8.43 -9.82
C GLN A 72 -8.98 -8.00 -10.85
N VAL A 73 -8.24 -6.95 -10.49
CA VAL A 73 -7.03 -6.51 -11.19
C VAL A 73 -5.90 -6.44 -10.17
N TYR A 74 -4.74 -7.01 -10.48
CA TYR A 74 -3.65 -7.15 -9.51
C TYR A 74 -2.28 -6.91 -10.13
N LYS A 75 -1.32 -6.57 -9.28
CA LYS A 75 0.08 -6.39 -9.66
C LYS A 75 0.99 -7.11 -8.67
N ASN A 76 1.77 -8.03 -9.21
CA ASN A 76 2.80 -8.76 -8.49
C ASN A 76 4.14 -8.00 -8.50
N GLY A 77 5.11 -8.49 -7.74
CA GLY A 77 6.48 -7.95 -7.75
C GLY A 77 6.68 -6.68 -6.94
N ILE A 78 5.72 -6.29 -6.09
CA ILE A 78 5.93 -5.20 -5.13
C ILE A 78 6.82 -5.68 -3.96
N SER A 79 7.39 -4.75 -3.20
CA SER A 79 8.27 -5.07 -2.06
C SER A 79 7.88 -4.26 -0.83
N VAL A 80 6.78 -4.67 -0.21
CA VAL A 80 6.28 -4.09 1.04
C VAL A 80 6.86 -4.87 2.23
N LYS A 81 7.38 -4.14 3.22
CA LYS A 81 8.05 -4.71 4.39
C LYS A 81 7.34 -4.31 5.69
N LYS A 82 7.07 -5.31 6.53
CA LYS A 82 6.43 -5.14 7.84
C LYS A 82 7.07 -4.03 8.66
N GLY A 83 6.24 -3.19 9.26
CA GLY A 83 6.64 -2.09 10.14
C GLY A 83 7.16 -0.84 9.44
N GLN A 84 7.29 -0.83 8.10
CA GLN A 84 7.64 0.38 7.34
C GLN A 84 6.39 1.11 6.86
N GLN A 85 6.53 2.41 6.64
CA GLN A 85 5.47 3.23 6.07
C GLN A 85 5.54 3.28 4.54
N TYR A 86 4.38 3.16 3.92
CA TYR A 86 4.17 3.22 2.48
C TYR A 86 3.04 4.19 2.16
N THR A 87 3.14 4.83 0.99
CA THR A 87 2.05 5.61 0.41
C THR A 87 1.46 4.80 -0.74
N LEU A 88 0.14 4.62 -0.70
CA LEU A 88 -0.66 4.08 -1.80
C LEU A 88 -1.53 5.22 -2.33
N SER A 89 -1.43 5.52 -3.62
CA SER A 89 -2.30 6.49 -4.28
C SER A 89 -2.64 6.08 -5.70
N PHE A 90 -3.80 6.52 -6.16
CA PHE A 90 -4.29 6.34 -7.51
C PHE A 90 -5.51 7.24 -7.74
N ASP A 91 -5.84 7.47 -9.01
CA ASP A 91 -7.11 8.02 -9.43
C ASP A 91 -7.95 6.88 -10.03
N ALA A 92 -9.24 6.81 -9.72
CA ALA A 92 -10.11 5.75 -10.21
C ALA A 92 -11.50 6.27 -10.59
N GLN A 93 -12.12 5.64 -11.58
CA GLN A 93 -13.44 6.01 -12.10
C GLN A 93 -14.24 4.75 -12.45
N SER A 94 -15.56 4.81 -12.22
CA SER A 94 -16.56 3.90 -12.79
C SER A 94 -17.45 4.73 -13.73
N SER A 95 -17.68 4.26 -14.96
CA SER A 95 -18.36 5.07 -15.97
C SER A 95 -19.87 5.20 -15.75
N THR A 96 -20.55 4.10 -15.42
CA THR A 96 -22.02 3.99 -15.50
C THR A 96 -22.73 3.76 -14.18
N CYS A 97 -22.01 3.33 -13.13
CA CYS A 97 -22.55 3.07 -11.80
C CYS A 97 -21.64 3.57 -10.67
N ASP A 98 -22.23 3.85 -9.52
CA ASP A 98 -21.49 3.93 -8.25
C ASP A 98 -20.95 2.54 -7.92
N LYS A 99 -19.73 2.50 -7.37
CA LYS A 99 -19.05 1.22 -7.17
C LYS A 99 -18.10 1.23 -5.99
N TRP A 100 -18.17 0.21 -5.15
CA TRP A 100 -17.15 -0.08 -4.17
C TRP A 100 -16.00 -0.88 -4.79
N VAL A 101 -14.79 -0.45 -4.48
CA VAL A 101 -13.55 -1.15 -4.81
C VAL A 101 -12.83 -1.46 -3.52
N TYR A 102 -12.44 -2.72 -3.33
CA TYR A 102 -11.59 -3.11 -2.22
C TYR A 102 -10.15 -3.21 -2.69
N VAL A 103 -9.24 -2.47 -2.05
CA VAL A 103 -7.81 -2.57 -2.32
C VAL A 103 -7.12 -3.37 -1.22
N LYS A 104 -6.34 -4.37 -1.61
CA LYS A 104 -5.58 -5.24 -0.69
C LYS A 104 -4.11 -5.29 -1.09
N VAL A 105 -3.22 -5.09 -0.13
CA VAL A 105 -1.77 -5.28 -0.26
C VAL A 105 -1.39 -6.48 0.60
N SER A 106 -1.01 -7.59 -0.03
CA SER A 106 -0.76 -8.85 0.66
C SER A 106 0.31 -9.71 -0.02
N THR A 107 0.70 -10.78 0.69
CA THR A 107 1.26 -11.99 0.08
C THR A 107 0.35 -13.12 0.50
N ASP A 108 -0.30 -13.76 -0.46
CA ASP A 108 -1.36 -14.73 -0.19
C ASP A 108 -2.40 -14.10 0.76
N GLU A 109 -2.78 -14.82 1.81
CA GLU A 109 -3.69 -14.34 2.86
C GLU A 109 -3.03 -13.42 3.90
N THR A 110 -1.70 -13.24 3.84
CA THR A 110 -0.99 -12.39 4.80
C THR A 110 -1.17 -10.92 4.42
N LEU A 111 -2.09 -10.25 5.14
CA LEU A 111 -2.46 -8.86 4.89
C LEU A 111 -1.44 -7.85 5.44
N ALA A 112 -0.89 -7.02 4.56
CA ALA A 112 -0.08 -5.87 4.96
C ALA A 112 -0.92 -4.59 5.14
N PHE A 113 -1.92 -4.38 4.28
CA PHE A 113 -2.84 -3.25 4.31
C PHE A 113 -4.06 -3.54 3.44
N SER A 114 -5.21 -2.99 3.79
CA SER A 114 -6.36 -2.88 2.90
C SER A 114 -7.22 -1.66 3.23
N ASP A 115 -8.02 -1.24 2.26
CA ASP A 115 -9.05 -0.20 2.43
C ASP A 115 -10.16 -0.37 1.38
N TRP A 116 -11.27 0.31 1.60
CA TRP A 116 -12.36 0.45 0.65
C TRP A 116 -12.38 1.85 0.03
N VAL A 117 -12.68 1.90 -1.27
CA VAL A 117 -12.80 3.15 -2.03
C VAL A 117 -14.14 3.12 -2.75
N GLN A 118 -14.95 4.16 -2.53
CA GLN A 118 -16.19 4.34 -3.30
C GLN A 118 -15.88 5.17 -4.54
N LEU A 119 -16.16 4.61 -5.71
CA LEU A 119 -16.17 5.32 -6.98
C LEU A 119 -17.56 5.87 -7.21
N LYS A 120 -17.65 7.13 -7.62
CA LYS A 120 -18.89 7.77 -8.03
C LYS A 120 -19.05 7.69 -9.53
N LYS A 121 -20.26 7.37 -9.99
CA LYS A 121 -20.62 7.27 -11.40
C LYS A 121 -20.13 8.50 -12.17
N GLY A 122 -19.41 8.25 -13.27
CA GLY A 122 -18.93 9.28 -14.18
C GLY A 122 -17.84 10.19 -13.61
N SER A 123 -17.42 10.02 -12.36
CA SER A 123 -16.52 10.95 -11.67
C SER A 123 -15.20 10.30 -11.27
N THR A 124 -14.12 11.08 -11.35
CA THR A 124 -12.79 10.64 -10.88
C THR A 124 -12.68 10.75 -9.37
N THR A 125 -12.47 9.63 -8.71
CA THR A 125 -12.13 9.55 -7.28
C THR A 125 -10.62 9.54 -7.12
N LYS A 126 -10.07 10.53 -6.40
CA LYS A 126 -8.64 10.57 -6.06
C LYS A 126 -8.42 9.94 -4.70
N TYR A 127 -7.61 8.88 -4.66
CA TYR A 127 -7.29 8.17 -3.43
C TYR A 127 -5.80 8.33 -3.09
N SER A 128 -5.51 8.64 -1.83
CA SER A 128 -4.14 8.68 -1.31
C SER A 128 -4.14 8.40 0.19
N THR A 129 -3.36 7.41 0.60
CA THR A 129 -3.19 7.07 2.00
C THR A 129 -1.74 6.74 2.32
N THR A 130 -1.35 6.97 3.57
CA THR A 130 -0.08 6.47 4.12
C THR A 130 -0.39 5.47 5.21
N PHE A 131 0.19 4.27 5.12
CA PHE A 131 -0.03 3.19 6.08
C PHE A 131 1.28 2.61 6.58
N THR A 132 1.26 2.05 7.79
CA THR A 132 2.36 1.20 8.29
C THR A 132 2.03 -0.25 7.98
N ALA A 133 2.86 -0.91 7.17
CA ALA A 133 2.59 -2.27 6.73
C ALA A 133 2.55 -3.25 7.92
N LYS A 134 1.44 -3.97 8.07
CA LYS A 134 1.25 -4.97 9.15
C LYS A 134 2.02 -6.27 8.87
N ALA A 135 2.35 -6.52 7.60
CA ALA A 135 3.09 -7.69 7.14
C ALA A 135 4.01 -7.35 5.95
N ASN A 136 4.82 -8.32 5.53
CA ASN A 136 5.48 -8.26 4.24
C ASN A 136 4.45 -8.58 3.15
N ALA A 137 4.54 -7.92 2.00
CA ALA A 137 3.65 -8.17 0.88
C ALA A 137 4.39 -8.06 -0.46
N LYS A 138 3.92 -8.84 -1.44
CA LYS A 138 4.48 -9.00 -2.79
C LYS A 138 3.49 -8.62 -3.89
N SER A 139 2.23 -8.40 -3.53
CA SER A 139 1.17 -8.09 -4.48
C SER A 139 0.22 -7.02 -3.97
N VAL A 140 -0.38 -6.28 -4.90
CA VAL A 140 -1.52 -5.40 -4.67
C VAL A 140 -2.69 -5.88 -5.55
N TYR A 141 -3.89 -5.92 -4.99
CA TYR A 141 -5.11 -6.37 -5.62
C TYR A 141 -6.17 -5.29 -5.51
N PHE A 142 -6.99 -5.18 -6.55
CA PHE A 142 -8.20 -4.38 -6.61
C PHE A 142 -9.36 -5.32 -6.90
N GLY A 143 -10.21 -5.54 -5.91
CA GLY A 143 -11.49 -6.23 -6.08
C GLY A 143 -12.49 -5.26 -6.70
N ILE A 144 -12.96 -5.61 -7.89
CA ILE A 144 -13.86 -4.80 -8.72
C ILE A 144 -15.13 -5.55 -9.13
N GLY A 145 -15.41 -6.73 -8.59
CA GLY A 145 -16.73 -7.38 -8.69
C GLY A 145 -17.81 -6.58 -7.93
N GLY A 146 -19.07 -6.90 -8.16
CA GLY A 146 -20.21 -6.24 -7.53
C GLY A 146 -20.34 -6.65 -6.06
N GLU A 147 -20.51 -5.66 -5.19
CA GLU A 147 -20.67 -5.87 -3.75
C GLU A 147 -22.07 -5.46 -3.27
N PHE A 148 -22.77 -6.38 -2.61
CA PHE A 148 -24.18 -6.23 -2.18
C PHE A 148 -24.39 -6.51 -0.70
N GLY A 149 -23.31 -6.60 0.06
CA GLY A 149 -23.34 -6.89 1.49
C GLY A 149 -23.28 -8.39 1.78
N ASP A 150 -22.66 -8.68 2.93
CA ASP A 150 -22.58 -9.94 3.65
C ASP A 150 -22.29 -11.23 2.85
N ARG A 151 -21.00 -11.43 2.55
CA ARG A 151 -20.42 -12.77 2.28
C ARG A 151 -19.72 -13.38 3.50
N GLN A 152 -20.04 -12.94 4.74
CA GLN A 152 -19.42 -13.55 5.92
C GLN A 152 -19.85 -15.01 6.05
N GLY A 153 -18.90 -15.89 6.39
CA GLY A 153 -19.17 -17.34 6.52
C GLY A 153 -19.16 -18.11 5.20
N VAL A 154 -18.87 -17.47 4.07
CA VAL A 154 -18.52 -18.18 2.83
C VAL A 154 -17.09 -18.69 2.96
N ASP A 155 -16.90 -20.00 3.13
CA ASP A 155 -15.58 -20.63 3.36
C ASP A 155 -14.53 -20.30 2.28
N THR A 156 -14.99 -20.01 1.06
CA THR A 156 -14.15 -19.63 -0.08
C THR A 156 -13.75 -18.16 -0.09
N ASP A 157 -14.40 -17.31 0.72
CA ASP A 157 -14.14 -15.87 0.86
C ASP A 157 -13.39 -15.57 2.16
N LYS A 158 -12.18 -16.14 2.27
CA LYS A 158 -11.38 -16.17 3.50
C LYS A 158 -11.06 -14.78 4.08
N ASP A 159 -11.06 -13.74 3.25
CA ASP A 159 -10.78 -12.38 3.69
C ASP A 159 -12.02 -11.54 4.05
N ALA A 160 -13.23 -12.09 3.89
CA ALA A 160 -14.50 -11.42 4.14
C ALA A 160 -14.56 -10.77 5.53
N ALA A 161 -14.25 -11.52 6.59
CA ALA A 161 -14.29 -10.99 7.97
C ALA A 161 -13.36 -9.78 8.15
N ILE A 162 -12.16 -9.83 7.57
CA ILE A 162 -11.19 -8.73 7.64
C ILE A 162 -11.67 -7.54 6.81
N ARG A 163 -12.08 -7.81 5.56
CA ARG A 163 -12.52 -6.83 4.59
C ARG A 163 -13.75 -6.05 5.10
N TYR A 164 -14.75 -6.73 5.64
CA TYR A 164 -15.93 -6.10 6.23
C TYR A 164 -15.64 -5.42 7.58
N GLY A 165 -14.71 -5.96 8.38
CA GLY A 165 -14.20 -5.28 9.57
C GLY A 165 -13.52 -3.94 9.25
N VAL A 166 -12.77 -3.86 8.14
CA VAL A 166 -12.21 -2.59 7.64
C VAL A 166 -13.33 -1.64 7.20
N PHE A 167 -14.35 -2.12 6.49
CA PHE A 167 -15.47 -1.28 6.06
C PHE A 167 -16.20 -0.65 7.26
N THR A 168 -16.59 -1.48 8.23
CA THR A 168 -17.33 -1.03 9.43
C THR A 168 -16.56 -0.05 10.30
N SER A 169 -15.25 -0.22 10.39
CA SER A 169 -14.39 0.68 11.17
C SER A 169 -14.03 1.99 10.46
N THR A 170 -14.24 2.11 9.14
CA THR A 170 -13.72 3.27 8.37
C THR A 170 -14.73 3.95 7.44
N LYS A 171 -15.78 3.26 6.99
CA LYS A 171 -16.74 3.76 6.00
C LYS A 171 -18.17 3.84 6.54
N GLY A 172 -18.62 2.83 7.27
CA GLY A 172 -19.95 2.82 7.88
C GLY A 172 -20.58 1.44 7.97
N ALA A 173 -21.90 1.38 8.11
CA ALA A 173 -22.62 0.10 8.26
C ALA A 173 -22.56 -0.74 6.96
N LEU A 174 -22.48 -2.07 7.09
CA LEU A 174 -22.38 -2.97 5.93
C LEU A 174 -23.55 -2.84 4.94
N SER A 175 -24.72 -2.38 5.39
CA SER A 175 -25.87 -2.07 4.52
C SER A 175 -25.58 -1.00 3.46
N GLN A 176 -24.47 -0.26 3.57
CA GLN A 176 -24.01 0.73 2.59
C GLN A 176 -23.17 0.12 1.46
N LEU A 177 -22.72 -1.13 1.61
CA LEU A 177 -22.06 -1.88 0.55
C LEU A 177 -23.10 -2.40 -0.46
N LYS A 178 -23.53 -1.52 -1.35
CA LYS A 178 -24.50 -1.82 -2.39
C LYS A 178 -24.12 -1.15 -3.70
N ASP A 179 -23.65 -1.95 -4.65
CA ASP A 179 -23.27 -1.50 -6.00
C ASP A 179 -24.46 -1.42 -6.99
N GLY A 180 -25.69 -1.57 -6.50
CA GLY A 180 -26.92 -1.38 -7.30
C GLY A 180 -27.49 -2.68 -7.83
N ASP A 181 -27.34 -2.93 -9.14
CA ASP A 181 -27.82 -4.12 -9.86
C ASP A 181 -26.63 -4.93 -10.39
N PRO A 182 -26.57 -6.26 -10.16
CA PRO A 182 -25.44 -7.10 -10.60
C PRO A 182 -25.25 -7.16 -12.12
N THR A 183 -26.28 -6.84 -12.91
CA THR A 183 -26.24 -6.83 -14.39
C THR A 183 -25.63 -5.55 -14.97
N PHE A 184 -25.30 -4.56 -14.15
CA PHE A 184 -24.70 -3.32 -14.65
C PHE A 184 -23.38 -3.59 -15.37
N SER A 185 -23.29 -3.08 -16.61
CA SER A 185 -22.04 -2.93 -17.34
C SER A 185 -21.38 -1.62 -16.94
N THR A 186 -20.05 -1.60 -16.80
CA THR A 186 -19.28 -0.40 -16.46
C THR A 186 -17.83 -0.51 -16.93
N THR A 187 -17.17 0.63 -17.05
CA THR A 187 -15.72 0.72 -17.25
C THR A 187 -15.08 1.17 -15.94
N VAL A 188 -14.25 0.31 -15.35
CA VAL A 188 -13.41 0.68 -14.22
C VAL A 188 -12.03 1.06 -14.74
N LYS A 189 -11.65 2.32 -14.56
CA LYS A 189 -10.35 2.85 -14.96
C LYS A 189 -9.57 3.28 -13.74
N LEU A 190 -8.29 2.88 -13.68
CA LEU A 190 -7.34 3.36 -12.69
C LEU A 190 -6.16 4.02 -13.38
N THR A 191 -5.75 5.19 -12.90
CA THR A 191 -4.56 5.91 -13.37
C THR A 191 -3.72 6.41 -12.20
N ASN A 192 -2.53 6.93 -12.51
CA ASN A 192 -1.64 7.54 -11.51
C ASN A 192 -1.28 6.62 -10.34
N PHE A 193 -1.25 5.31 -10.57
CA PHE A 193 -0.92 4.34 -9.53
C PHE A 193 0.48 4.59 -8.96
N TYR A 194 0.55 4.65 -7.64
CA TYR A 194 1.78 4.68 -6.88
C TYR A 194 1.64 3.83 -5.62
N LEU A 195 2.58 2.91 -5.45
CA LEU A 195 2.82 2.22 -4.19
C LEU A 195 4.31 2.24 -3.89
N GLY A 196 4.71 3.01 -2.90
CA GLY A 196 6.13 3.22 -2.61
C GLY A 196 6.39 3.59 -1.16
N ALA A 197 7.66 3.52 -0.76
CA ALA A 197 8.07 3.89 0.59
C ALA A 197 7.70 5.35 0.88
N ALA A 198 6.94 5.58 1.95
CA ALA A 198 6.53 6.92 2.33
C ALA A 198 7.74 7.74 2.76
N LYS A 199 7.69 9.06 2.51
CA LYS A 199 8.67 10.01 3.04
C LYS A 199 8.51 10.08 4.57
N PRO A 200 9.55 9.76 5.37
CA PRO A 200 9.44 9.84 6.83
C PRO A 200 9.18 11.26 7.32
N ALA A 201 8.42 11.37 8.41
CA ALA A 201 8.20 12.65 9.08
C ALA A 201 9.51 13.30 9.54
N LYS A 202 9.49 14.64 9.63
CA LYS A 202 10.64 15.44 10.08
C LYS A 202 11.05 15.05 11.50
N VAL A 203 12.34 14.76 11.70
CA VAL A 203 12.87 14.32 13.00
C VAL A 203 12.81 15.45 14.03
N ASN A 204 12.24 15.16 15.20
CA ASN A 204 12.34 16.03 16.37
C ASN A 204 13.68 15.80 17.09
N LEU A 205 14.66 16.67 16.80
CA LEU A 205 15.99 16.64 17.42
C LEU A 205 15.95 17.19 18.86
N LYS A 206 15.87 16.27 19.83
CA LYS A 206 15.71 16.60 21.25
C LYS A 206 16.96 17.24 21.85
N SER A 207 18.12 16.59 21.76
CA SER A 207 19.35 17.13 22.39
C SER A 207 20.60 16.80 21.60
N VAL A 208 21.53 17.76 21.57
CA VAL A 208 22.91 17.57 21.11
C VAL A 208 23.79 18.12 22.22
N LYS A 209 24.42 17.22 22.99
CA LYS A 209 25.22 17.60 24.17
C LYS A 209 26.62 17.01 24.07
N ALA A 210 27.63 17.76 24.52
CA ALA A 210 28.96 17.22 24.72
C ALA A 210 28.89 16.06 25.72
N ALA A 211 29.57 14.97 25.41
CA ALA A 211 29.68 13.82 26.30
C ALA A 211 31.08 13.83 26.93
N LYS A 212 31.90 12.80 26.67
CA LYS A 212 33.31 12.73 27.05
C LYS A 212 34.21 13.45 26.02
N LYS A 213 35.52 13.53 26.30
CA LYS A 213 36.54 14.15 25.43
C LYS A 213 36.35 13.74 23.96
N GLY A 214 36.16 14.73 23.09
CA GLY A 214 36.01 14.50 21.65
C GLY A 214 34.73 13.76 21.23
N LYS A 215 33.70 13.71 22.08
CA LYS A 215 32.43 13.02 21.82
C LYS A 215 31.21 13.93 22.01
N VAL A 216 30.21 13.76 21.14
CA VAL A 216 28.91 14.44 21.20
C VAL A 216 27.79 13.41 21.16
N LYS A 217 26.88 13.45 22.14
CA LYS A 217 25.69 12.60 22.20
C LYS A 217 24.49 13.33 21.58
N VAL A 218 23.88 12.70 20.59
CA VAL A 218 22.74 13.17 19.81
C VAL A 218 21.54 12.29 20.17
N LYS A 219 20.45 12.89 20.67
CA LYS A 219 19.19 12.20 20.98
C LYS A 219 18.03 12.85 20.25
N TYR A 220 17.11 12.05 19.74
CA TYR A 220 15.92 12.50 19.00
C TYR A 220 14.72 11.58 19.26
N LYS A 221 13.51 12.03 18.94
CA LYS A 221 12.32 11.16 19.01
C LYS A 221 12.38 10.11 17.89
N LYS A 222 11.87 8.92 18.16
CA LYS A 222 11.63 7.92 17.12
C LYS A 222 10.58 8.46 16.14
N VAL A 223 10.83 8.27 14.84
CA VAL A 223 9.88 8.50 13.76
C VAL A 223 9.22 7.16 13.43
N ALA A 224 7.89 7.13 13.46
CA ALA A 224 7.11 5.93 13.12
C ALA A 224 7.44 5.48 11.70
N GLY A 225 7.52 4.16 11.49
CA GLY A 225 7.81 3.58 10.18
C GLY A 225 9.24 3.74 9.67
N ALA A 226 10.10 4.53 10.33
CA ALA A 226 11.45 4.81 9.86
C ALA A 226 12.35 3.57 9.91
N ALA A 227 13.00 3.25 8.78
CA ALA A 227 14.00 2.19 8.72
C ALA A 227 15.31 2.55 9.45
N GLY A 228 15.60 3.85 9.60
CA GLY A 228 16.76 4.35 10.32
C GLY A 228 16.91 5.86 10.21
N TYR A 229 18.05 6.36 10.66
CA TYR A 229 18.37 7.77 10.75
C TYR A 229 19.74 8.06 10.16
N GLN A 230 19.86 9.22 9.54
CA GLN A 230 21.14 9.81 9.14
C GLN A 230 21.42 11.03 10.01
N ILE A 231 22.56 11.01 10.68
CA ILE A 231 23.10 12.13 11.45
C ILE A 231 24.16 12.80 10.59
N GLN A 232 24.00 14.10 10.36
CA GLN A 232 25.01 14.94 9.74
C GLN A 232 25.63 15.88 10.74
N TYR A 233 26.94 16.08 10.63
CA TYR A 233 27.68 17.02 11.45
C TYR A 233 28.80 17.73 10.68
N SER A 234 28.98 19.02 10.96
CA SER A 234 30.00 19.86 10.32
C SER A 234 30.54 20.91 11.29
N LEU A 235 31.75 21.41 11.01
CA LEU A 235 32.27 22.64 11.65
C LEU A 235 31.59 23.90 11.07
N LYS A 236 31.04 23.83 9.86
CA LYS A 236 30.41 24.94 9.17
C LYS A 236 28.91 24.97 9.43
N SER A 237 28.36 26.14 9.75
CA SER A 237 26.93 26.32 10.07
C SER A 237 26.02 26.00 8.88
N ASN A 238 26.50 26.22 7.66
CA ASN A 238 25.81 25.89 6.41
C ASN A 238 25.86 24.39 6.04
N MET A 239 26.49 23.56 6.89
CA MET A 239 26.63 22.11 6.67
C MET A 239 27.39 21.73 5.38
N LYS A 240 28.15 22.65 4.77
CA LYS A 240 29.06 22.30 3.66
C LYS A 240 30.08 21.27 4.16
N SER A 241 30.32 20.24 3.33
CA SER A 241 31.21 19.11 3.63
C SER A 241 30.89 18.38 4.94
N ALA A 242 29.59 18.30 5.30
CA ALA A 242 29.15 17.59 6.50
C ALA A 242 29.47 16.10 6.41
N LYS A 243 30.03 15.57 7.50
CA LYS A 243 30.21 14.12 7.69
C LYS A 243 28.85 13.50 8.04
N SER A 244 28.61 12.29 7.55
CA SER A 244 27.36 11.56 7.77
C SER A 244 27.59 10.23 8.48
N LYS A 245 26.68 9.85 9.38
CA LYS A 245 26.60 8.53 10.01
C LYS A 245 25.16 8.04 10.04
N THR A 246 24.96 6.73 9.93
CA THR A 246 23.63 6.12 9.99
C THR A 246 23.48 5.26 11.24
N THR A 247 22.24 5.14 11.73
CA THR A 247 21.90 4.26 12.84
C THR A 247 20.41 3.93 12.82
N LYS A 248 20.03 2.79 13.41
CA LYS A 248 18.62 2.45 13.67
C LYS A 248 18.12 3.01 15.01
N LYS A 249 19.04 3.40 15.91
CA LYS A 249 18.70 3.83 17.28
C LYS A 249 18.27 5.29 17.29
N ALA A 250 17.42 5.68 18.25
CA ALA A 250 17.01 7.08 18.46
C ALA A 250 18.09 7.93 19.18
N THR A 251 19.30 7.40 19.30
CA THR A 251 20.46 8.03 19.92
C THR A 251 21.72 7.64 19.17
N TYR A 252 22.67 8.57 19.06
CA TYR A 252 23.96 8.33 18.45
C TYR A 252 25.05 9.15 19.15
N THR A 253 26.23 8.56 19.34
CA THR A 253 27.40 9.29 19.86
C THR A 253 28.42 9.46 18.74
N ILE A 254 28.61 10.70 18.32
CA ILE A 254 29.67 11.08 17.38
C ILE A 254 30.97 11.11 18.17
N SER A 255 32.01 10.46 17.65
CA SER A 255 33.33 10.37 18.30
C SER A 255 34.42 10.96 17.40
N LYS A 256 35.64 11.11 17.94
CA LYS A 256 36.82 11.63 17.24
C LYS A 256 36.61 13.07 16.72
N LEU A 257 35.98 13.92 17.55
CA LEU A 257 35.78 15.34 17.26
C LEU A 257 36.89 16.20 17.88
N LYS A 258 37.22 17.32 17.24
CA LYS A 258 38.24 18.25 17.72
C LYS A 258 37.74 19.00 18.97
N LYS A 259 38.50 18.92 20.08
CA LYS A 259 38.21 19.61 21.35
C LYS A 259 38.10 21.13 21.14
N GLY A 260 37.21 21.77 21.87
CA GLY A 260 37.00 23.23 21.84
C GLY A 260 36.28 23.76 20.60
N LYS A 261 36.15 22.96 19.53
CA LYS A 261 35.48 23.39 18.30
C LYS A 261 33.96 23.28 18.42
N LYS A 262 33.25 24.20 17.78
CA LYS A 262 31.79 24.22 17.64
C LYS A 262 31.40 23.36 16.44
N TYR A 263 30.54 22.38 16.66
CA TYR A 263 29.97 21.53 15.62
C TYR A 263 28.47 21.78 15.50
N TYR A 264 27.98 21.75 14.27
CA TYR A 264 26.56 21.80 13.93
C TYR A 264 26.08 20.41 13.56
N VAL A 265 24.92 20.02 14.09
CA VAL A 265 24.35 18.68 13.94
C VAL A 265 22.90 18.79 13.49
N ARG A 266 22.52 17.95 12.52
CA ARG A 266 21.12 17.73 12.11
C ARG A 266 20.88 16.25 11.86
N VAL A 267 19.63 15.82 11.97
CA VAL A 267 19.24 14.41 11.82
C VAL A 267 18.05 14.33 10.87
N ARG A 268 17.99 13.31 10.03
CA ARG A 268 16.79 12.95 9.25
C ARG A 268 16.53 11.46 9.32
N ALA A 269 15.27 11.06 9.22
CA ALA A 269 14.87 9.67 9.12
C ALA A 269 14.89 9.23 7.64
N TYR A 270 14.99 7.92 7.39
CA TYR A 270 14.87 7.34 6.06
C TYR A 270 14.11 6.00 6.09
N ASN A 271 13.50 5.64 4.96
CA ASN A 271 12.90 4.31 4.71
C ASN A 271 13.75 3.48 3.72
N LYS A 272 13.58 2.14 3.68
CA LYS A 272 14.44 1.26 2.86
C LYS A 272 14.18 1.36 1.36
N GLY A 273 12.94 1.64 0.92
CA GLY A 273 12.64 1.85 -0.50
C GLY A 273 13.39 3.07 -1.05
N LYS A 274 14.29 2.87 -2.02
CA LYS A 274 15.14 3.90 -2.67
C LYS A 274 15.80 4.93 -1.70
N LYS A 275 16.03 4.56 -0.42
CA LYS A 275 16.42 5.50 0.65
C LYS A 275 15.56 6.77 0.65
N ALA A 276 14.24 6.65 0.67
CA ALA A 276 13.35 7.79 0.82
C ALA A 276 13.68 8.55 2.12
N TYR A 277 14.30 9.73 1.98
CA TYR A 277 14.73 10.55 3.11
C TYR A 277 13.65 11.55 3.49
N GLY A 278 13.41 11.66 4.80
CA GLY A 278 12.62 12.76 5.36
C GLY A 278 13.41 14.07 5.36
N ASP A 279 12.72 15.13 5.78
CA ASP A 279 13.36 16.44 5.92
C ASP A 279 14.37 16.46 7.07
N TRP A 280 15.39 17.29 6.90
CA TRP A 280 16.35 17.55 7.97
C TRP A 280 15.67 18.18 9.18
N SER A 281 16.03 17.72 10.38
CA SER A 281 15.66 18.36 11.63
C SER A 281 16.14 19.80 11.67
N LYS A 282 15.58 20.60 12.60
CA LYS A 282 16.22 21.84 13.02
C LYS A 282 17.67 21.52 13.45
N LYS A 283 18.61 22.35 13.00
CA LYS A 283 20.04 22.23 13.31
C LYS A 283 20.29 22.65 14.75
N LYS A 284 21.18 21.94 15.46
CA LYS A 284 21.68 22.35 16.78
C LYS A 284 23.20 22.45 16.77
N ALA A 285 23.75 23.39 17.52
CA ALA A 285 25.19 23.56 17.67
C ALA A 285 25.65 23.06 19.05
N VAL A 286 26.89 22.60 19.14
CA VAL A 286 27.52 22.15 20.40
C VAL A 286 29.02 22.41 20.37
N LYS A 287 29.59 22.91 21.48
CA LYS A 287 31.04 23.01 21.68
C LYS A 287 31.55 21.69 22.29
N VAL A 288 32.57 21.10 21.68
CA VAL A 288 33.13 19.81 22.11
C VAL A 288 34.05 20.01 23.32
N LYS A 289 33.88 19.15 24.35
CA LYS A 289 34.75 19.08 25.53
C LYS A 289 36.01 18.26 25.28
#